data_AF-A0AAD2DHT6-F1
#
_entry.id   AF-A0AAD2DHT6-F1
#
_cell.length_a   1.000
_cell.length_b   1.000
_cell.length_c   1.000
_cell.angle_alpha   90.00
_cell.angle_beta   90.00
_cell.angle_gamma   90.00
#
_symmetry.space_group_name_H-M   'P 1'
#
loop_
_entity.id
_entity.type
_entity.pdbx_description
1 polymer ?
#
loop_
_entity_poly.entity_id
_entity_poly.type
_entity_poly.pdbx_seq_one_letter_code
_entity_poly.pdbx_strand_id
1 'polypeptide(L)'
;MEADNISSVTNVKDEEDGVLLPGFRFYPTDEELVGFYLRRKVEKKPITIELIKQADIYKYDPWDLPKGSNVGEKEWYFFCKRGRKYRNSIRPNRVTGSGFWKATGIDKPIYGEGRDCIGLKKSLVYYRGSAGKGTKTDWMMHEFRLPATHHSNTKQLTDNQCIAQEAVRKF
;
A
#
# COMPACT_ATOMS: atom_id res chain seq x y z
N MET A 1 -48.40 -27.79 -1.74
CA MET A 1 -48.67 -27.02 -0.50
C MET A 1 -48.06 -27.88 0.59
N GLU A 2 -46.94 -27.58 1.23
CA GLU A 2 -46.15 -26.37 1.56
C GLU A 2 -44.64 -26.75 1.34
N ALA A 3 -43.74 -25.93 0.76
CA ALA A 3 -42.91 -24.86 1.38
C ALA A 3 -42.20 -25.29 2.69
N ASP A 4 -40.94 -25.02 3.01
CA ASP A 4 -39.73 -24.43 2.41
C ASP A 4 -38.58 -24.67 3.45
N ASN A 5 -37.33 -24.33 3.09
CA ASN A 5 -36.30 -23.73 3.99
C ASN A 5 -35.02 -24.53 4.36
N ILE A 6 -34.04 -24.45 3.45
CA ILE A 6 -32.64 -23.96 3.63
C ILE A 6 -31.94 -24.23 4.98
N SER A 7 -30.84 -24.98 4.93
CA SER A 7 -29.64 -24.66 5.73
C SER A 7 -28.36 -24.86 4.92
N SER A 8 -27.97 -23.79 4.24
CA SER A 8 -26.60 -23.30 4.08
C SER A 8 -25.49 -24.35 4.03
N VAL A 9 -25.09 -24.72 2.81
CA VAL A 9 -23.72 -25.16 2.53
C VAL A 9 -22.80 -23.98 2.86
N THR A 10 -22.26 -23.94 4.07
CA THR A 10 -21.18 -23.01 4.41
C THR A 10 -19.94 -23.46 3.65
N ASN A 11 -19.70 -22.78 2.53
CA ASN A 11 -18.46 -22.80 1.79
C ASN A 11 -17.39 -22.20 2.71
N VAL A 12 -16.75 -23.04 3.51
CA VAL A 12 -15.59 -22.65 4.33
C VAL A 12 -14.46 -22.42 3.33
N LYS A 13 -14.23 -21.15 2.99
CA LYS A 13 -12.98 -20.77 2.35
C LYS A 13 -11.90 -20.95 3.39
N ASP A 14 -11.14 -22.02 3.26
CA ASP A 14 -9.88 -22.20 3.97
C ASP A 14 -8.99 -21.00 3.63
N GLU A 15 -8.92 -20.03 4.56
CA GLU A 15 -7.82 -19.08 4.59
C GLU A 15 -6.58 -19.90 4.97
N GLU A 16 -5.77 -20.29 3.99
CA GLU A 16 -4.40 -20.76 4.22
C GLU A 16 -3.59 -19.63 4.85
N ASP A 17 -3.79 -19.40 6.15
CA ASP A 17 -2.81 -18.76 7.00
C ASP A 17 -1.61 -19.70 7.03
N GLY A 18 -0.71 -19.52 6.05
CA GLY A 18 0.54 -20.27 5.96
C GLY A 18 1.23 -20.29 7.33
N VAL A 19 1.60 -21.50 7.78
CA VAL A 19 2.09 -21.79 9.14
C VAL A 19 3.15 -20.77 9.58
N LEU A 20 2.74 -19.77 10.37
CA LEU A 20 3.65 -18.82 10.98
C LEU A 20 4.28 -19.50 12.20
N LEU A 21 5.56 -19.84 12.08
CA LEU A 21 6.31 -20.42 13.18
C LEU A 21 6.41 -19.43 14.36
N PRO A 22 6.32 -19.89 15.61
CA PRO A 22 6.50 -19.03 16.78
C PRO A 22 7.78 -18.20 16.69
N GLY A 23 7.65 -16.89 16.86
CA GLY A 23 8.77 -15.95 16.79
C GLY A 23 9.07 -15.38 15.40
N PHE A 24 8.56 -15.98 14.32
CA PHE A 24 8.67 -15.41 12.98
C PHE A 24 7.73 -14.20 12.83
N ARG A 25 8.26 -13.08 12.35
CA ARG A 25 7.51 -11.83 12.16
C ARG A 25 7.81 -11.24 10.81
N PHE A 26 6.81 -10.61 10.22
CA PHE A 26 6.99 -9.90 8.97
C PHE A 26 7.66 -8.56 9.24
N TYR A 27 8.98 -8.52 9.01
CA TYR A 27 9.79 -7.32 9.20
C TYR A 27 10.71 -7.11 7.99
N PRO A 28 10.14 -6.84 6.79
CA PRO A 28 10.92 -6.65 5.58
C PRO A 28 11.75 -5.36 5.66
N THR A 29 12.92 -5.40 5.06
CA THR A 29 13.72 -4.22 4.74
C THR A 29 13.04 -3.35 3.68
N ASP A 30 13.44 -2.07 3.60
CA ASP A 30 12.96 -1.16 2.54
C ASP A 30 13.27 -1.73 1.13
N GLU A 31 14.39 -2.44 0.97
CA GLU A 31 14.79 -3.13 -0.26
C GLU A 31 13.84 -4.30 -0.58
N GLU A 32 13.58 -5.20 0.37
CA GLU A 32 12.69 -6.35 0.14
C GLU A 32 11.26 -5.87 -0.18
N LEU A 33 10.79 -4.82 0.50
CA LEU A 33 9.45 -4.30 0.27
C LEU A 33 9.25 -3.82 -1.17
N VAL A 34 10.26 -3.15 -1.72
CA VAL A 34 10.20 -2.62 -3.09
C VAL A 34 10.59 -3.69 -4.11
N GLY A 35 11.77 -4.28 -3.91
CA GLY A 35 12.41 -5.20 -4.84
C GLY A 35 11.73 -6.57 -4.90
N PHE A 36 11.16 -7.07 -3.80
CA PHE A 36 10.47 -8.36 -3.79
C PHE A 36 8.96 -8.17 -3.92
N TYR A 37 8.33 -7.45 -2.98
CA TYR A 37 6.87 -7.42 -2.87
C TYR A 37 6.22 -6.48 -3.90
N LEU A 38 6.61 -5.21 -3.93
CA LEU A 38 5.99 -4.23 -4.83
C LEU A 38 6.24 -4.57 -6.30
N ARG A 39 7.49 -4.89 -6.66
CA ARG A 39 7.85 -5.27 -8.03
C ARG A 39 7.08 -6.50 -8.51
N ARG A 40 6.98 -7.58 -7.71
CA ARG A 40 6.19 -8.76 -8.08
C ARG A 40 4.71 -8.45 -8.23
N LYS A 41 4.16 -7.63 -7.33
CA LYS A 41 2.75 -7.21 -7.39
C LYS A 41 2.45 -6.48 -8.71
N VAL A 42 3.34 -5.58 -9.13
CA VAL A 42 3.23 -4.86 -10.41
C VAL A 42 3.36 -5.77 -11.61
N GLU A 43 4.32 -6.70 -11.56
CA GLU A 43 4.54 -7.70 -12.61
C GLU A 43 3.47 -8.81 -12.61
N LYS A 44 2.50 -8.76 -11.68
CA LYS A 44 1.47 -9.79 -11.47
C LYS A 44 2.06 -11.19 -11.27
N LYS A 45 3.26 -11.27 -10.71
CA LYS A 45 3.89 -12.54 -10.33
C LYS A 45 3.26 -13.06 -9.04
N PRO A 46 3.01 -14.37 -8.92
CA PRO A 46 2.48 -14.94 -7.70
C PRO A 46 3.44 -14.69 -6.52
N ILE A 47 2.86 -14.36 -5.37
CA ILE A 47 3.57 -14.24 -4.09
C ILE A 47 3.03 -15.36 -3.23
N THR A 48 3.91 -16.24 -2.75
CA THR A 48 3.53 -17.48 -2.05
C THR A 48 2.86 -17.25 -0.71
N ILE A 49 3.03 -16.07 -0.11
CA ILE A 49 2.42 -15.72 1.17
C ILE A 49 1.76 -14.34 1.02
N GLU A 50 0.45 -14.26 1.20
CA GLU A 50 -0.33 -13.01 1.12
C GLU A 50 -0.16 -12.13 2.37
N LEU A 51 1.09 -11.75 2.68
CA LEU A 51 1.43 -10.94 3.86
C LEU A 51 0.97 -9.48 3.75
N ILE A 52 0.82 -8.94 2.53
CA ILE A 52 0.44 -7.56 2.28
C ILE A 52 -0.92 -7.53 1.61
N LYS A 53 -1.94 -7.01 2.31
CA LYS A 53 -3.31 -6.92 1.81
C LYS A 53 -3.50 -5.75 0.85
N GLN A 54 -4.44 -5.87 -0.08
CA GLN A 54 -4.84 -4.76 -0.94
C GLN A 54 -5.96 -3.94 -0.28
N ALA A 55 -5.75 -2.64 -0.06
CA ALA A 55 -6.74 -1.75 0.55
C ALA A 55 -6.65 -0.32 -0.01
N ASP A 56 -7.78 0.38 -0.07
CA ASP A 56 -7.80 1.82 -0.33
C ASP A 56 -7.72 2.58 1.00
N ILE A 57 -6.49 2.78 1.47
CA ILE A 57 -6.18 3.38 2.77
C ILE A 57 -6.69 4.82 2.95
N TYR A 58 -7.03 5.53 1.86
CA TYR A 58 -7.54 6.89 1.96
C TYR A 58 -9.04 6.96 2.27
N LYS A 59 -9.74 5.82 2.20
CA LYS A 59 -11.14 5.72 2.64
C LYS A 59 -11.30 5.58 4.15
N TYR A 60 -10.20 5.31 4.85
CA TYR A 60 -10.19 5.06 6.28
C TYR A 60 -9.38 6.13 6.99
N ASP A 61 -9.78 6.45 8.21
CA ASP A 61 -8.90 7.15 9.13
C ASP A 61 -7.84 6.16 9.67
N PRO A 62 -6.67 6.63 10.14
CA PRO A 62 -5.55 5.76 10.50
C PRO A 62 -5.88 4.72 11.57
N TRP A 63 -6.74 5.07 12.54
CA TRP A 63 -7.20 4.19 13.61
C TRP A 63 -8.30 3.21 13.17
N ASP A 64 -8.95 3.47 12.03
CA ASP A 64 -10.00 2.64 11.44
C ASP A 64 -9.46 1.76 10.31
N LEU A 65 -8.16 1.79 10.05
CA LEU A 65 -7.55 0.93 9.04
C LEU A 65 -7.85 -0.53 9.40
N PRO A 66 -8.25 -1.35 8.40
CA PRO A 66 -8.50 -2.76 8.65
C PRO A 66 -7.21 -3.32 9.23
N LYS A 67 -7.26 -3.93 10.42
CA LYS A 67 -6.09 -4.60 11.00
C LYS A 67 -5.55 -5.53 9.91
N GLY A 68 -4.34 -5.23 9.43
CA GLY A 68 -3.67 -6.07 8.44
C GLY A 68 -3.54 -7.51 8.96
N SER A 69 -3.14 -8.44 8.11
CA SER A 69 -2.76 -9.78 8.58
C SER A 69 -1.88 -9.66 9.83
N ASN A 70 -2.17 -10.46 10.87
CA ASN A 70 -1.61 -10.38 12.22
C ASN A 70 -0.09 -10.68 12.31
N VAL A 71 0.67 -10.48 11.23
CA VAL A 71 2.07 -10.90 11.11
C VAL A 71 3.04 -9.85 11.70
N GLY A 72 2.52 -8.70 12.15
CA GLY A 72 3.24 -7.70 12.94
C GLY A 72 2.31 -7.07 13.97
N GLU A 73 2.63 -7.18 15.26
CA GLU A 73 1.82 -6.64 16.36
C GLU A 73 1.72 -5.10 16.35
N LYS A 74 2.60 -4.41 15.60
CA LYS A 74 2.77 -2.95 15.65
C LYS A 74 2.78 -2.25 14.29
N GLU A 75 2.87 -2.98 13.18
CA GLU A 75 3.05 -2.39 11.86
C GLU A 75 2.14 -3.06 10.84
N TRP A 76 1.51 -2.27 9.98
CA TRP A 76 0.61 -2.79 8.94
C TRP A 76 1.06 -2.40 7.55
N TYR A 77 0.93 -3.34 6.61
CA TYR A 77 1.39 -3.20 5.24
C TYR A 77 0.22 -3.36 4.27
N PHE A 78 0.06 -2.38 3.38
CA PHE A 78 -1.01 -2.41 2.37
C PHE A 78 -0.48 -2.10 0.98
N PHE A 79 -0.92 -2.90 0.00
CA PHE A 79 -0.92 -2.48 -1.39
C PHE A 79 -2.09 -1.53 -1.61
N CYS A 80 -1.79 -0.35 -2.13
CA CYS A 80 -2.82 0.64 -2.36
C CYS A 80 -2.56 1.40 -3.65
N LYS A 81 -3.57 1.41 -4.53
CA LYS A 81 -3.53 2.17 -5.78
C LYS A 81 -3.49 3.66 -5.44
N ARG A 82 -2.62 4.40 -6.12
CA ARG A 82 -2.46 5.84 -5.96
C ARG A 82 -3.64 6.53 -6.62
N GLY A 83 -4.68 6.78 -5.84
CA GLY A 83 -5.80 7.62 -6.23
C GLY A 83 -5.33 9.02 -6.62
N ARG A 84 -5.91 9.58 -7.68
CA ARG A 84 -5.70 10.98 -8.08
C ARG A 84 -6.71 11.87 -7.35
N LYS A 85 -6.29 13.07 -6.93
CA LYS A 85 -7.19 14.06 -6.31
C LYS A 85 -8.26 14.55 -7.31
N TYR A 86 -7.92 14.59 -8.59
CA TYR A 86 -8.83 14.92 -9.70
C TYR A 86 -8.56 14.00 -10.89
N ARG A 87 -9.55 13.81 -11.77
CA ARG A 87 -9.48 12.90 -12.95
C ARG A 87 -8.16 13.00 -13.72
N ASN A 88 -7.67 14.23 -13.96
CA ASN A 88 -6.46 14.51 -14.73
C ASN A 88 -5.29 15.03 -13.87
N SER A 89 -5.35 14.93 -12.54
CA SER A 89 -4.29 15.46 -11.68
C SER A 89 -3.26 14.41 -11.30
N ILE A 90 -1.98 14.78 -11.36
CA ILE A 90 -0.88 13.98 -10.80
C ILE A 90 -0.83 14.03 -9.25
N ARG A 91 -1.58 14.96 -8.63
CA ARG A 91 -1.63 15.11 -7.18
C ARG A 91 -2.39 13.92 -6.58
N PRO A 92 -1.77 13.15 -5.68
CA PRO A 92 -2.44 12.04 -5.04
C PRO A 92 -3.57 12.54 -4.12
N ASN A 93 -4.68 11.81 -4.06
CA ASN A 93 -5.66 12.03 -3.01
C ASN A 93 -5.06 11.56 -1.68
N ARG A 94 -5.09 12.44 -0.68
CA ARG A 94 -4.54 12.20 0.66
C ARG A 94 -5.52 12.62 1.76
N VAL A 95 -6.76 12.90 1.39
CA VAL A 95 -7.83 13.27 2.30
C VAL A 95 -8.56 12.00 2.71
N THR A 96 -8.89 11.92 3.99
CA THR A 96 -9.67 10.86 4.65
C THR A 96 -10.95 11.48 5.22
N GLY A 97 -11.80 10.69 5.90
CA GLY A 97 -13.03 11.19 6.50
C GLY A 97 -12.78 12.31 7.51
N SER A 98 -11.85 12.11 8.44
CA SER A 98 -11.63 13.03 9.56
C SER A 98 -10.38 13.89 9.44
N GLY A 99 -9.62 13.79 8.34
CA GLY A 99 -8.30 14.41 8.25
C GLY A 99 -7.59 14.22 6.93
N PHE A 100 -6.27 14.43 6.92
CA PHE A 100 -5.45 14.32 5.73
C PHE A 100 -4.00 13.94 6.02
N TRP A 101 -3.38 13.26 5.06
CA TRP A 101 -1.96 12.91 5.07
C TRP A 101 -1.10 14.01 4.44
N LYS A 102 -0.12 14.49 5.19
CA LYS A 102 0.85 15.51 4.72
C LYS A 102 2.23 14.89 4.59
N ALA A 103 2.86 15.06 3.42
CA ALA A 103 4.25 14.62 3.25
C ALA A 103 5.18 15.37 4.19
N THR A 104 6.16 14.66 4.74
CA THR A 104 7.22 15.23 5.58
C THR A 104 8.57 14.76 5.08
N GLY A 105 9.55 15.67 5.10
CA GLY A 105 10.89 15.40 4.59
C GLY A 105 10.98 15.23 3.08
N ILE A 106 12.19 14.86 2.65
CA ILE A 106 12.54 14.59 1.25
C ILE A 106 12.37 13.09 0.98
N ASP A 107 12.02 12.73 -0.25
CA ASP A 107 11.97 11.33 -0.67
C ASP A 107 13.34 10.68 -0.53
N LYS A 108 13.40 9.55 0.16
CA LYS A 108 14.62 8.78 0.32
C LYS A 108 14.74 7.74 -0.80
N PRO A 109 15.84 7.71 -1.57
CA PRO A 109 16.09 6.64 -2.53
C PRO A 109 16.30 5.31 -1.79
N ILE A 110 15.80 4.24 -2.39
CA ILE A 110 16.04 2.87 -1.96
C ILE A 110 16.90 2.22 -3.04
N TYR A 111 18.05 1.72 -2.61
CA TYR A 111 19.02 1.06 -3.48
C TYR A 111 18.93 -0.45 -3.29
N GLY A 112 19.05 -1.21 -4.37
CA GLY A 112 19.21 -2.65 -4.30
C GLY A 112 20.69 -3.06 -4.15
N GLU A 113 20.96 -4.37 -4.06
CA GLU A 113 22.31 -4.94 -4.00
C GLU A 113 23.29 -4.36 -5.06
N GLY A 114 22.81 -4.09 -6.28
CA GLY A 114 23.59 -3.51 -7.38
C GLY A 114 23.85 -2.00 -7.31
N ARG A 115 23.43 -1.33 -6.22
CA ARG A 115 23.41 0.15 -6.06
C ARG A 115 22.52 0.90 -7.03
N ASP A 116 21.69 0.18 -7.80
CA ASP A 116 20.65 0.79 -8.61
C ASP A 116 19.52 1.29 -7.72
N CYS A 117 18.98 2.46 -8.05
CA CYS A 117 17.79 3.00 -7.37
C CYS A 117 16.58 2.18 -7.79
N ILE A 118 16.11 1.31 -6.90
CA ILE A 118 14.97 0.41 -7.15
C ILE A 118 13.65 0.99 -6.65
N GLY A 119 13.66 2.10 -5.91
CA GLY A 119 12.45 2.78 -5.46
C GLY A 119 12.70 4.04 -4.63
N LEU A 120 11.60 4.63 -4.17
CA LEU A 120 11.58 5.82 -3.33
C LEU A 120 10.65 5.63 -2.13
N LYS A 121 11.09 6.08 -0.96
CA LYS A 121 10.33 6.13 0.28
C LYS A 121 9.94 7.56 0.61
N LYS A 122 8.64 7.81 0.76
CA LYS A 122 8.08 9.08 1.20
C LYS A 122 7.42 8.90 2.57
N SER A 123 7.74 9.76 3.52
CA SER A 123 7.08 9.79 4.84
C SER A 123 5.91 10.76 4.84
N LEU A 124 4.80 10.40 5.49
CA LEU A 124 3.60 11.22 5.60
C LEU A 124 3.02 11.18 7.00
N VAL A 125 2.78 12.34 7.61
CA VAL A 125 2.14 12.45 8.92
C VAL A 125 0.65 12.75 8.72
N TYR A 126 -0.19 12.12 9.53
CA TYR A 126 -1.62 12.40 9.52
C TYR A 126 -1.95 13.63 10.37
N TYR A 127 -2.85 14.46 9.84
CA TYR A 127 -3.42 15.61 10.51
C TYR A 127 -4.93 15.42 10.62
N ARG A 128 -5.47 15.56 11.83
CA ARG A 128 -6.91 15.51 12.09
C ARG A 128 -7.54 16.89 11.83
N GLY A 129 -8.66 16.92 11.14
CA GLY A 129 -9.39 18.13 10.76
C GLY A 129 -9.12 18.58 9.32
N SER A 130 -9.66 19.75 8.95
CA SER A 130 -9.55 20.29 7.60
C SER A 130 -8.17 20.87 7.29
N ALA A 131 -7.79 20.87 6.02
CA ALA A 131 -6.54 21.50 5.57
C ALA A 131 -6.46 22.97 6.01
N GLY A 132 -5.32 23.37 6.57
CA GLY A 132 -5.08 24.71 7.12
C GLY A 132 -5.45 24.89 8.60
N LYS A 133 -6.31 24.03 9.16
CA LYS A 133 -6.68 24.01 10.59
C LYS A 133 -6.44 22.65 11.26
N GLY A 134 -5.71 21.76 10.59
CA GLY A 134 -5.51 20.39 11.05
C GLY A 134 -4.49 20.31 12.19
N THR A 135 -4.79 19.47 13.17
CA THR A 135 -3.89 19.16 14.30
C THR A 135 -3.02 17.96 13.93
N LYS A 136 -1.70 18.09 14.10
CA LYS A 136 -0.75 17.01 13.87
C LYS A 136 -1.05 15.85 14.83
N THR A 137 -1.02 14.63 14.33
CA THR A 137 -1.13 13.40 15.14
C THR A 137 0.17 12.61 15.12
N ASP A 138 0.25 11.55 15.91
CA ASP A 138 1.40 10.63 15.94
C ASP A 138 1.36 9.56 14.84
N TRP A 139 0.28 9.51 14.07
CA TRP A 139 0.14 8.56 12.96
C TRP A 139 1.10 8.91 11.83
N MET A 140 1.95 7.94 11.51
CA MET A 140 2.96 8.00 10.47
C MET A 140 2.61 6.99 9.37
N MET A 141 2.94 7.32 8.13
CA MET A 141 2.88 6.40 7.00
C MET A 141 4.15 6.53 6.18
N HIS A 142 4.69 5.40 5.74
CA HIS A 142 5.72 5.33 4.72
C HIS A 142 5.14 4.79 3.41
N GLU A 143 5.17 5.60 2.37
CA GLU A 143 4.77 5.27 1.01
C GLU A 143 6.00 4.87 0.19
N PHE A 144 6.00 3.64 -0.31
CA PHE A 144 7.04 3.05 -1.13
C PHE A 144 6.59 2.98 -2.58
N ARG A 145 7.40 3.47 -3.50
CA ARG A 145 7.08 3.51 -4.93
C ARG A 145 8.25 3.05 -5.79
N LEU A 146 7.94 2.44 -6.93
CA LEU A 146 8.94 2.17 -7.96
C LEU A 146 9.42 3.50 -8.60
N PRO A 147 10.66 3.56 -9.11
CA PRO A 147 11.17 4.69 -9.85
C PRO A 147 10.32 4.91 -11.10
N ALA A 148 10.22 6.16 -11.54
CA ALA A 148 9.70 6.39 -12.89
C ALA A 148 10.68 5.73 -13.87
N THR A 149 10.18 4.85 -14.73
CA THR A 149 10.99 4.27 -15.80
C THR A 149 11.53 5.40 -16.67
N HIS A 150 12.83 5.67 -16.60
CA HIS A 150 13.49 6.42 -17.65
C HIS A 150 13.54 5.50 -18.88
N HIS A 151 12.52 5.56 -19.72
CA HIS A 151 12.62 5.02 -21.08
C HIS A 151 13.66 5.86 -21.84
N SER A 152 14.93 5.50 -21.73
CA SER A 152 15.96 5.92 -22.67
C SER A 152 15.73 5.15 -23.98
N ASN A 153 14.76 5.58 -24.79
CA ASN A 153 14.80 5.63 -26.25
C ASN A 153 13.41 5.98 -26.83
N THR A 154 13.38 7.16 -27.44
CA THR A 154 12.65 7.56 -28.66
C THR A 154 11.26 7.00 -28.98
N LYS A 155 10.34 7.97 -29.13
CA LYS A 155 9.09 8.03 -29.93
C LYS A 155 7.81 7.45 -29.30
N GLN A 156 6.97 8.43 -28.90
CA GLN A 156 5.51 8.42 -28.87
C GLN A 156 4.83 7.14 -28.36
N LEU A 157 4.52 7.13 -27.06
CA LEU A 157 3.41 6.36 -26.54
C LEU A 157 2.56 7.24 -25.61
N THR A 158 1.28 7.27 -25.95
CA THR A 158 0.15 7.99 -25.38
C THR A 158 0.12 8.07 -23.85
N ASP A 159 -0.47 9.17 -23.36
CA ASP A 159 -0.74 9.62 -21.98
C ASP A 159 -1.34 8.63 -20.95
N ASN A 160 -1.28 7.31 -21.16
CA ASN A 160 -1.97 6.32 -20.32
C ASN A 160 -1.08 5.25 -19.66
N GLN A 161 0.25 5.36 -19.70
CA GLN A 161 1.12 4.41 -19.01
C GLN A 161 1.99 5.07 -17.94
N CYS A 162 1.33 5.63 -16.91
CA CYS A 162 1.98 5.84 -15.61
C CYS A 162 2.13 4.45 -14.96
N ILE A 163 3.27 3.83 -15.25
CA ILE A 163 3.67 2.49 -14.81
C ILE A 163 3.45 2.36 -13.31
N ALA A 164 2.60 1.41 -12.95
CA ALA A 164 2.21 1.02 -11.59
C ALA A 164 1.91 2.15 -10.61
N GLN A 165 0.64 2.53 -10.54
CA GLN A 165 0.11 3.33 -9.44
C GLN A 165 0.06 2.56 -8.11
N GLU A 166 0.62 1.36 -8.01
CA GLU A 166 0.61 0.61 -6.78
C GLU A 166 1.77 1.07 -5.89
N ALA A 167 1.48 1.27 -4.61
CA ALA A 167 2.47 1.58 -3.60
C ALA A 167 2.25 0.65 -2.42
N VAL A 168 3.33 0.30 -1.74
CA VAL A 168 3.22 -0.27 -0.40
C VAL A 168 3.16 0.88 0.59
N ARG A 169 2.22 0.79 1.53
CA ARG A 169 2.08 1.73 2.63
C ARG A 169 2.26 0.99 3.94
N LYS A 170 3.22 1.46 4.72
CA LYS A 170 3.55 0.98 6.06
C LYS A 170 3.08 2.01 7.08
N PHE A 171 2.30 1.61 8.07
CA PHE A 171 1.82 2.42 9.18
C PHE A 171 2.53 2.03 10.47
#